data_AF-I0IS94-F1
#
_entry.id   AF-I0IS94-F1
#
_cell.length_a   1.000
_cell.length_b   1.000
_cell.length_c   1.000
_cell.angle_alpha   90.00
_cell.angle_beta   90.00
_cell.angle_gamma   90.00
#
_symmetry.space_group_name_H-M   'P 1'
#
loop_
_entity.id
_entity.type
_entity.pdbx_description
1 polymer ?
#
loop_
_entity_poly.entity_id
_entity_poly.type
_entity_poly.pdbx_seq_one_letter_code
_entity_poly.pdbx_strand_id
1 'polypeptide(L)'
;MPSLTRLFWFLGVLFLLLAGMSELWSRWGKKSGLPLPGRLPGDIEIHRPGFHLYFPLMTSLLLSVGLSLLFFLFSWISRKF
;
A
#
# COMPACT_ATOMS: atom_id res chain seq x y z
N MET A 1 17.14 -6.30 -25.50
CA MET A 1 16.04 -6.64 -24.56
C MET A 1 15.51 -5.39 -23.82
N PRO A 2 15.05 -4.32 -24.52
CA PRO A 2 14.60 -3.08 -23.88
C PRO A 2 13.25 -3.19 -23.13
N SER A 3 12.49 -4.28 -23.34
CA SER A 3 11.23 -4.55 -22.64
C SER A 3 11.44 -4.87 -21.16
N LEU A 4 12.45 -5.68 -20.84
CA LEU A 4 12.74 -6.14 -19.48
C LEU A 4 13.18 -4.97 -18.58
N THR A 5 14.01 -4.06 -19.09
CA THR A 5 14.49 -2.89 -18.36
C THR A 5 13.34 -1.94 -17.98
N ARG A 6 12.38 -1.75 -18.89
CA ARG A 6 11.18 -0.93 -18.63
C ARG A 6 10.31 -1.56 -17.55
N LEU A 7 10.14 -2.88 -17.56
CA LEU A 7 9.38 -3.60 -16.53
C LEU A 7 9.98 -3.40 -15.13
N PHE A 8 11.29 -3.60 -14.98
CA PHE A 8 11.97 -3.41 -13.70
C PHE A 8 11.92 -1.96 -13.20
N TRP A 9 12.00 -0.99 -14.11
CA TRP A 9 11.87 0.42 -13.76
C TRP A 9 10.48 0.75 -13.21
N PHE A 10 9.41 0.29 -13.85
CA PHE A 10 8.04 0.46 -13.34
C PHE A 10 7.83 -0.25 -12.00
N LEU A 11 8.35 -1.46 -11.85
CA LEU A 11 8.26 -2.23 -10.61
C LEU A 11 8.96 -1.50 -9.45
N GLY A 12 10.15 -0.95 -9.70
CA GLY A 12 10.92 -0.19 -8.72
C GLY A 12 10.24 1.10 -8.32
N VAL A 13 9.69 1.86 -9.27
CA VAL A 13 8.94 3.09 -8.99
C VAL A 13 7.68 2.79 -8.17
N LEU A 14 6.94 1.73 -8.50
CA LEU A 14 5.76 1.31 -7.72
C LEU A 14 6.14 0.96 -6.28
N PHE A 15 7.23 0.20 -6.09
CA PHE A 15 7.68 -0.20 -4.76
C PHE A 15 8.12 1.02 -3.92
N LEU A 16 8.79 2.00 -4.55
CA LEU A 16 9.16 3.26 -3.91
C LEU A 16 7.94 4.11 -3.54
N LEU A 17 6.90 4.14 -4.37
CA LEU A 17 5.65 4.84 -4.06
C LEU A 17 4.92 4.18 -2.89
N LEU A 18 4.83 2.85 -2.87
CA LEU A 18 4.22 2.10 -1.78
C LEU A 18 4.99 2.27 -0.45
N ALA A 19 6.31 2.19 -0.50
CA ALA A 19 7.18 2.42 0.67
C ALA A 19 7.15 3.89 1.13
N GLY A 20 7.09 4.85 0.20
CA GLY A 20 6.97 6.27 0.50
C GLY A 20 5.62 6.60 1.15
N MET A 21 4.52 6.02 0.64
CA MET A 21 3.19 6.19 1.21
C MET A 21 3.06 5.60 2.61
N SER A 22 3.65 4.41 2.86
CA SER A 22 3.63 3.80 4.20
C SER A 22 4.46 4.58 5.23
N GLU A 23 5.60 5.12 4.82
CA GLU A 23 6.47 5.92 5.69
C GLU A 23 5.89 7.32 5.98
N LEU A 24 5.28 7.97 4.97
CA LEU A 24 4.56 9.23 5.15
C LEU A 24 3.38 9.05 6.10
N TRP A 25 2.67 7.93 5.99
CA TRP A 25 1.59 7.57 6.90
C TRP A 25 2.06 7.46 8.36
N SER A 26 3.15 6.70 8.57
CA SER A 26 3.75 6.49 9.89
C SER A 26 4.26 7.80 10.53
N ARG A 27 4.82 8.70 9.72
CA ARG A 27 5.36 9.99 10.19
C ARG A 27 4.28 11.02 10.50
N TRP A 28 3.17 11.03 9.77
CA TRP A 28 2.03 11.92 10.04
C TRP A 28 1.33 11.55 11.36
N GLY A 29 1.25 10.26 11.69
CA GLY A 29 0.73 9.79 12.99
C GLY A 29 1.57 10.21 14.19
N LYS A 30 2.89 10.35 14.05
CA LYS A 30 3.79 10.75 15.15
C LYS A 30 3.77 12.25 15.48
N LYS A 31 3.42 13.11 14.53
CA LYS A 31 3.54 14.58 14.69
C LYS A 31 2.33 15.26 15.33
N SER A 32 1.19 14.56 15.43
CA SER A 32 -0.09 15.16 15.82
C SER A 32 -0.40 15.08 17.32
N GLY A 33 0.45 14.48 18.16
CA GLY A 33 0.27 14.46 19.63
C GLY A 33 -1.00 13.76 20.12
N LEU A 34 -1.80 13.20 19.22
CA LEU A 34 -2.92 12.33 19.52
C LEU A 34 -2.36 10.91 19.79
N PRO A 35 -2.83 10.20 20.82
CA PRO A 35 -2.59 8.77 21.00
C PRO A 35 -3.41 7.99 19.97
N LEU A 36 -3.22 8.28 18.69
CA LEU A 36 -3.70 7.48 17.58
C LEU A 36 -2.63 6.40 17.37
N PRO A 37 -2.88 5.15 17.79
CA PRO A 37 -1.95 4.06 17.48
C PRO A 37 -1.84 4.01 15.96
N GLY A 38 -0.63 3.94 15.41
CA GLY A 38 -0.32 4.10 13.99
C GLY A 38 -1.07 3.14 13.05
N ARG A 39 -2.36 3.39 12.86
CA ARG A 39 -3.36 2.59 12.15
C ARG A 39 -4.07 3.54 11.20
N LEU A 40 -4.22 3.12 9.96
CA LEU A 40 -5.06 3.85 9.02
C LEU A 40 -6.51 3.85 9.57
N PRO A 41 -7.19 5.00 9.78
CA PRO A 41 -8.64 5.11 9.68
C PRO A 41 -9.17 4.20 8.58
N GLY A 42 -9.81 3.10 8.98
CA GLY A 42 -10.26 2.04 8.09
C GLY A 42 -9.86 0.64 8.55
N ASP A 43 -8.75 0.48 9.29
CA ASP A 43 -8.40 -0.81 9.90
C ASP A 43 -9.25 -1.05 11.15
N ILE A 44 -9.99 -2.16 11.19
CA ILE A 44 -10.91 -2.49 12.28
C ILE A 44 -10.13 -3.16 13.41
N GLU A 45 -10.20 -2.59 14.60
CA GLU A 45 -9.69 -3.21 15.82
C GLU A 45 -10.84 -3.43 16.79
N ILE A 46 -11.04 -4.68 17.18
CA ILE A 46 -11.99 -5.03 18.22
C ILE A 46 -11.19 -5.39 19.45
N HIS A 47 -11.22 -4.49 20.42
CA HIS A 47 -10.65 -4.71 21.76
C HIS A 47 -11.74 -5.04 22.75
N ARG A 48 -11.70 -6.26 23.28
CA ARG A 48 -12.56 -6.74 24.35
C ARG A 48 -11.66 -7.37 25.43
N PRO A 49 -12.05 -7.34 26.71
CA PRO A 49 -11.30 -8.05 27.74
C PRO A 49 -11.19 -9.55 27.38
N GLY A 50 -9.97 -10.03 27.14
CA GLY A 50 -9.68 -11.40 26.71
C GLY A 50 -9.76 -11.68 25.21
N PHE A 51 -10.07 -10.69 24.36
CA PHE A 51 -10.15 -10.88 22.90
C PHE A 51 -9.68 -9.64 22.13
N HIS A 52 -8.68 -9.85 21.27
CA HIS A 52 -8.09 -8.82 20.42
C HIS A 52 -8.15 -9.31 18.97
N LEU A 53 -8.95 -8.64 18.14
CA LEU A 53 -9.04 -8.91 16.70
C LEU A 53 -8.64 -7.68 15.91
N TYR A 54 -7.65 -7.84 15.05
CA TYR A 54 -7.17 -6.82 14.12
C TYR A 54 -7.51 -7.20 12.69
N PHE A 55 -8.13 -6.29 11.96
CA PHE A 55 -8.53 -6.48 10.57
C PHE A 55 -8.06 -5.31 9.70
N PRO A 56 -6.94 -5.47 8.96
CA PRO A 56 -6.28 -4.41 8.22
C PRO A 56 -6.95 -4.10 6.87
N LEU A 57 -8.22 -3.67 6.88
CA LEU A 57 -9.00 -3.40 5.68
C LEU A 57 -8.39 -2.36 4.75
N MET A 58 -7.94 -1.25 5.31
CA MET A 58 -7.45 -0.13 4.52
C MET A 58 -6.13 -0.51 3.84
N THR A 59 -5.28 -1.22 4.58
CA THR A 59 -4.00 -1.72 4.08
C THR A 59 -4.20 -2.74 2.95
N SER A 60 -5.11 -3.70 3.13
CA SER A 60 -5.44 -4.70 2.09
C SER A 60 -6.08 -4.06 0.85
N LEU A 61 -6.92 -3.05 1.03
CA LEU A 61 -7.53 -2.33 -0.09
C LEU A 61 -6.48 -1.55 -0.91
N LEU A 62 -5.56 -0.85 -0.24
CA LEU A 62 -4.47 -0.13 -0.90
C LEU A 62 -3.57 -1.09 -1.68
N LEU A 63 -3.22 -2.22 -1.08
CA LEU A 63 -2.43 -3.27 -1.73
C LEU A 63 -3.15 -3.81 -2.97
N SER A 64 -4.46 -4.06 -2.88
CA SER A 64 -5.29 -4.53 -3.99
C SER A 64 -5.34 -3.53 -5.14
N VAL A 65 -5.54 -2.23 -4.87
CA VAL A 65 -5.53 -1.18 -5.90
C VAL A 65 -4.14 -1.09 -6.54
N GLY A 66 -3.07 -1.15 -5.76
CA GLY A 66 -1.70 -1.13 -6.27
C GLY A 66 -1.39 -2.30 -7.21
N LEU A 67 -1.75 -3.53 -6.81
CA LEU A 67 -1.62 -4.74 -7.62
C LEU A 67 -2.50 -4.68 -8.89
N SER A 68 -3.71 -4.16 -8.76
CA SER A 68 -4.63 -3.98 -9.90
C SER A 68 -4.05 -3.00 -10.92
N LEU A 69 -3.48 -1.89 -10.45
CA LEU A 69 -2.82 -0.90 -11.31
C LEU A 69 -1.57 -1.47 -11.97
N LEU A 70 -0.80 -2.30 -11.27
CA LEU A 70 0.34 -3.02 -11.81
C LEU A 70 -0.09 -3.96 -12.95
N PHE A 71 -1.09 -4.82 -12.74
CA PHE A 71 -1.59 -5.73 -13.76
C PHE A 71 -2.24 -4.98 -14.92
N PHE A 72 -2.96 -3.89 -14.63
CA PHE A 72 -3.52 -3.02 -15.66
C PHE A 72 -2.41 -2.46 -16.55
N LEU A 73 -1.36 -1.88 -15.96
CA LEU A 73 -0.25 -1.30 -16.72
C LEU A 73 0.54 -2.38 -17.49
N PHE A 74 0.76 -3.55 -16.89
CA PHE A 74 1.38 -4.68 -17.59
C PHE A 74 0.54 -5.12 -18.80
N SER A 75 -0.77 -5.28 -18.62
CA SER A 75 -1.68 -5.64 -19.71
C SER A 75 -1.79 -4.57 -20.80
N TRP A 76 -1.69 -3.29 -20.41
CA TRP A 76 -1.74 -2.18 -21.35
C TRP A 76 -0.48 -2.11 -22.20
N ILE A 77 0.69 -2.32 -21.58
CA ILE A 77 1.98 -2.37 -22.28
C ILE A 77 2.06 -3.60 -23.19
N SER A 78 1.59 -4.77 -22.74
CA SER A 78 1.65 -6.01 -23.53
C SER A 78 0.70 -6.02 -24.72
N ARG A 79 -0.37 -5.22 -24.72
CA ARG A 79 -1.26 -5.04 -25.89
C ARG A 79 -0.69 -4.09 -26.95
N LYS A 80 0.31 -3.29 -26.58
CA LYS A 80 0.85 -2.22 -27.43
C LYS A 80 2.16 -2.60 -28.13
N PHE A 81 2.72 -3.76 -27.79
CA PHE A 81 3.88 -4.41 -28.41
C PHE A 81 3.44 -5.72 -29.06
#